data_AF-A0A9X2G892-F1
#
_entry.id   AF-A0A9X2G892-F1
#
_cell.length_a   1.000
_cell.length_b   1.000
_cell.length_c   1.000
_cell.angle_alpha   90.00
_cell.angle_beta   90.00
_cell.angle_gamma   90.00
#
_symmetry.space_group_name_H-M   'P 1'
#
loop_
_entity.id
_entity.type
_entity.pdbx_description
1 polymer ?
#
loop_
_entity_poly.entity_id
_entity_poly.type
_entity_poly.pdbx_seq_one_letter_code
_entity_poly.pdbx_strand_id
1 'polypeptide(L)' 'MVGDRLLVHGNTVGERDRSGVITEVQGTNGEPPYVVRFDDGHTGLVFPGPDAVVVPK' A
#
# COMPACT_ATOMS: atom_id res chain seq x y z
N MET A 1 3.58 6.80 5.88
CA MET A 1 2.75 7.47 6.91
C MET A 1 1.37 7.73 6.36
N VAL A 2 0.37 7.98 7.21
CA VAL A 2 -1.02 8.21 6.76
C VAL A 2 -1.07 9.40 5.79
N GLY A 3 -1.62 9.17 4.60
CA GLY A 3 -1.60 10.11 3.46
C GLY A 3 -0.56 9.79 2.39
N ASP A 4 0.42 8.93 2.69
CA ASP A 4 1.43 8.48 1.73
C ASP A 4 0.84 7.46 0.76
N ARG A 5 1.50 7.29 -0.39
CA ARG A 5 1.05 6.37 -1.43
C ARG A 5 1.80 5.05 -1.32
N LEU A 6 1.06 3.95 -1.23
CA LEU A 6 1.65 2.61 -1.35
C LEU A 6 1.61 2.20 -2.81
N LEU A 7 2.79 1.87 -3.37
CA LEU A 7 2.93 1.23 -4.67
C LEU A 7 3.38 -0.20 -4.47
N VAL A 8 2.56 -1.16 -4.88
CA VAL A 8 2.93 -2.58 -4.90
C VAL A 8 3.16 -2.96 -6.36
N HIS A 9 4.42 -3.20 -6.72
CA HIS A 9 4.78 -3.64 -8.06
C HIS A 9 4.36 -5.11 -8.22
N GLY A 10 3.58 -5.41 -9.26
CA GLY A 10 3.27 -6.79 -9.59
C GLY A 10 4.52 -7.50 -10.12
N ASN A 11 5.04 -8.51 -9.40
CA ASN A 11 6.19 -9.29 -9.87
C ASN A 11 5.88 -10.23 -11.04
N THR A 12 4.64 -10.29 -11.51
CA THR A 12 4.20 -11.21 -12.57
C THR A 12 3.58 -10.43 -13.73
N VAL A 13 3.96 -10.78 -14.96
CA VAL A 13 3.38 -10.23 -16.19
C VAL A 13 1.86 -10.46 -16.19
N GLY A 14 1.09 -9.36 -16.14
CA GLY A 14 -0.38 -9.38 -16.11
C GLY A 14 -1.00 -9.02 -14.75
N GLU A 15 -0.20 -8.99 -13.67
CA GLU A 15 -0.66 -8.43 -12.40
C GLU A 15 -0.59 -6.91 -12.48
N ARG A 16 -1.74 -6.24 -12.38
CA ARG A 16 -1.78 -4.77 -12.39
C ARG A 16 -1.06 -4.24 -11.17
N ASP A 17 -0.20 -3.24 -11.38
CA ASP A 17 0.36 -2.46 -10.29
C ASP A 17 -0.77 -1.96 -9.40
N ARG A 18 -0.67 -2.26 -8.12
CA ARG A 18 -1.67 -1.85 -7.13
C ARG A 18 -1.15 -0.59 -6.44
N SER A 19 -1.78 0.55 -6.75
CA SER A 19 -1.53 1.82 -6.09
C SER A 19 -2.72 2.24 -5.24
N GLY A 20 -2.42 2.82 -4.08
CA GLY A 20 -3.43 3.38 -3.21
C GLY A 20 -2.84 4.30 -2.15
N VAL A 21 -3.70 5.01 -1.44
CA VAL A 21 -3.29 5.91 -0.35
C VAL A 21 -3.42 5.18 0.97
N ILE A 22 -2.38 5.24 1.80
CA ILE A 22 -2.40 4.70 3.15
C ILE A 22 -3.30 5.60 4.00
N THR A 23 -4.45 5.09 4.42
CA THR A 23 -5.40 5.81 5.27
C THR A 23 -5.17 5.55 6.75
N GLU A 24 -4.55 4.43 7.09
CA GLU A 24 -4.23 4.05 8.46
C GLU A 24 -2.98 3.18 8.49
N VAL A 25 -2.20 3.27 9.56
CA VAL A 25 -1.06 2.38 9.81
C VAL A 25 -1.29 1.67 11.13
N GLN A 26 -1.38 0.34 11.08
CA GLN A 26 -1.71 -0.48 12.25
C GLN A 26 -0.48 -1.12 12.89
N GLY A 27 0.66 -1.19 12.20
CA GLY A 27 1.90 -1.65 12.81
C GLY A 27 2.51 -0.62 13.75
N THR A 28 3.22 -1.13 14.74
CA THR A 28 3.94 -0.32 15.72
C THR A 28 5.01 0.52 15.00
N ASN A 29 5.18 1.79 15.39
CA ASN A 29 6.17 2.71 14.80
C ASN A 29 6.03 2.97 13.28
N GLY A 30 4.84 2.77 12.71
CA GLY A 30 4.63 3.02 11.29
C GLY A 30 4.96 1.82 10.39
N GLU A 31 5.17 0.65 11.00
CA GLU A 31 5.38 -0.62 10.29
C GLU A 31 4.06 -1.19 9.73
N PRO A 32 4.13 -2.19 8.84
CA PRO A 32 2.95 -2.89 8.38
C PRO A 32 2.22 -3.66 9.49
N PRO A 33 0.91 -3.93 9.34
CA PRO A 33 0.10 -3.73 8.14
C PRO A 33 -0.45 -2.31 7.95
N TYR A 34 -0.77 -1.97 6.70
CA TYR A 34 -1.32 -0.67 6.30
C TYR A 34 -2.75 -0.81 5.81
N VAL A 35 -3.65 0.07 6.23
CA VAL A 35 -4.97 0.19 5.58
C VAL A 35 -4.80 1.12 4.40
N VAL A 36 -5.08 0.61 3.20
CA VAL A 36 -4.90 1.32 1.94
C VAL A 36 -6.23 1.46 1.25
N ARG A 37 -6.54 2.68 0.80
CA ARG A 37 -7.62 2.94 -0.13
C ARG A 37 -7.05 2.96 -1.54
N PHE A 38 -7.39 1.93 -2.31
CA PHE A 38 -6.98 1.79 -3.69
C PHE A 38 -7.75 2.76 -4.60
N ASP A 39 -7.15 3.07 -5.74
CA ASP A 39 -7.72 4.00 -6.72
C ASP A 39 -8.99 3.46 -7.39
N ASP A 40 -9.25 2.14 -7.31
CA ASP A 40 -10.50 1.49 -7.73
C ASP A 40 -11.67 1.70 -6.75
N GLY A 41 -11.42 2.37 -5.63
CA GLY A 41 -12.40 2.66 -4.59
C GLY A 41 -12.49 1.60 -3.49
N HIS A 42 -11.78 0.49 -3.61
CA HIS A 42 -11.72 -0.52 -2.55
C HIS A 42 -10.74 -0.11 -1.45
N THR A 43 -11.10 -0.43 -0.20
CA THR A 43 -10.20 -0.28 0.95
C THR A 43 -9.87 -1.66 1.49
N GLY A 44 -8.59 -1.91 1.76
CA GLY A 44 -8.13 -3.19 2.26
C GLY A 44 -6.90 -3.06 3.16
N LEU A 45 -6.71 -4.07 4.01
CA LEU A 45 -5.49 -4.21 4.80
C LEU A 45 -4.41 -4.82 3.89
N VAL A 46 -3.28 -4.13 3.78
CA VAL A 46 -2.15 -4.51 2.94
C VAL A 46 -0.97 -4.90 3.80
N PHE A 47 -0.44 -6.08 3.51
CA PHE A 47 0.83 -6.58 4.03
C PHE A 47 1.86 -6.43 2.91
N PRO A 48 2.63 -5.34 2.87
CA PRO A 48 3.65 -5.09 1.87
C PRO A 48 4.73 -6.17 1.95
N GLY A 49 5.07 -6.74 0.79
CA GLY A 49 6.26 -7.56 0.61
C GLY A 49 7.50 -6.70 0.34
N PRO A 50 8.65 -7.33 0.03
CA PRO A 50 9.90 -6.61 -0.26
C PRO A 50 9.81 -5.66 -1.46
N ASP A 51 8.87 -5.88 -2.38
CA ASP A 51 8.67 -5.08 -3.60
C ASP A 51 7.62 -3.97 -3.44
N ALA A 52 7.17 -3.73 -2.21
CA ALA A 52 6.25 -2.65 -1.91
C ALA A 52 7.03 -1.39 -1.51
N VAL A 53 6.72 -0.28 -2.18
CA VAL A 53 7.35 1.01 -1.96
C VAL A 53 6.33 1.97 -1.39
N VAL A 54 6.66 2.60 -0.27
CA VAL A 54 5.90 3.72 0.29
C VAL A 54 6.49 5.00 -0.26
N VAL A 55 5.70 5.75 -1.02
CA VAL A 55 6.06 7.05 -1.56
C VAL A 55 5.48 8.13 -0.65
N PRO A 56 6.31 8.86 0.11
CA PRO A 56 5.83 9.99 0.88
C PRO A 56 5.27 11.07 -0.06
N LYS A 57 4.19 11.73 0.39
CA LYS A 57 3.59 12.83 -0.37
C LYS A 57 4.48 14.09 -0.35
#